data_AF-A0A373N945-F1
#
_entry.id   AF-A0A373N945-F1
#
_cell.length_a   1.000
_cell.length_b   1.000
_cell.length_c   1.000
_cell.angle_alpha   90.00
_cell.angle_beta   90.00
_cell.angle_gamma   90.00
#
_symmetry.space_group_name_H-M   'P 1'
#
loop_
_entity.id
_entity.type
_entity.pdbx_description
1 polymer ?
#
loop_
_entity_poly.entity_id
_entity_poly.type
_entity_poly.pdbx_seq_one_letter_code
_entity_poly.pdbx_strand_id
1 'polypeptide(L)'
;MTLFEYFQDAECFSLKEAVACVEQVKEVKEPSIRARIYEGIEKGLFSRIAKGVYTVTKEQDGEEVTCMLVQGNGRDLSFLKDNSIDAIITDHAYDLKKSLKGGNRDFAAYECFQYTQEDFDEKYRVLKKGCFLVEFMPEENGENYEYLYQMKKMAKEAGLEYYAKVAWKKGNFVANTGRKSKNTEEIAFFTKGKARNLRPDAKKDKAEPGISHYMSGARGMLPTVFDIEPPGKNSRIHQAEKPVQLLQQILGFVTEEKEWVLDQFAGSFSLGEAALLNERNAICIEINEEYFEKGKERLLSAKSRSR
;
A
#
# COMPACT_ATOMS: atom_id res chain seq x y z
N MET A 1 -1.90 -2.65 -36.13
CA MET A 1 -1.38 -2.59 -34.76
C MET A 1 -1.63 -3.92 -34.09
N THR A 2 -0.58 -4.60 -33.65
CA THR A 2 -0.66 -5.90 -32.98
C THR A 2 -0.92 -5.73 -31.49
N LEU A 3 -1.37 -6.80 -30.83
CA LEU A 3 -1.59 -6.81 -29.37
C LEU A 3 -0.29 -6.48 -28.61
N PHE A 4 0.86 -6.92 -29.14
CA PHE A 4 2.17 -6.61 -28.58
C PHE A 4 2.51 -5.13 -28.73
N GLU A 5 2.33 -4.53 -29.91
CA GLU A 5 2.57 -3.09 -30.10
C GLU A 5 1.67 -2.21 -29.22
N TYR A 6 0.44 -2.68 -28.96
CA TYR A 6 -0.51 -1.94 -28.12
C TYR A 6 -0.20 -2.02 -26.62
N PHE A 7 0.32 -3.16 -26.17
CA PHE A 7 0.55 -3.44 -24.75
C PHE A 7 2.05 -3.56 -24.37
N GLN A 8 3.02 -3.36 -25.27
CA GLN A 8 4.45 -3.49 -24.95
C GLN A 8 4.88 -2.47 -23.88
N ASP A 9 4.23 -1.31 -23.86
CA ASP A 9 4.47 -0.23 -22.92
C ASP A 9 3.37 -0.18 -21.83
N ALA A 10 2.45 -1.15 -21.81
CA ALA A 10 1.35 -1.21 -20.85
C ALA A 10 1.78 -1.92 -19.56
N GLU A 11 1.48 -1.29 -18.42
CA GLU A 11 1.83 -1.78 -17.09
C GLU A 11 1.02 -2.99 -16.61
N CYS A 12 -0.24 -3.07 -17.04
CA CYS A 12 -1.12 -4.20 -16.84
C CYS A 12 -2.26 -4.13 -17.86
N PHE A 13 -2.84 -5.27 -18.26
CA PHE A 13 -4.03 -5.26 -19.11
C PHE A 13 -4.92 -6.47 -18.85
N SER A 14 -6.21 -6.29 -18.54
CA SER A 14 -7.15 -7.39 -18.35
C SER A 14 -7.43 -8.16 -19.67
N LEU A 15 -7.91 -9.40 -19.56
CA LEU A 15 -8.34 -10.15 -20.75
C LEU A 15 -9.45 -9.41 -21.52
N LYS A 16 -10.32 -8.68 -20.81
CA LYS A 16 -11.41 -7.90 -21.39
C LYS A 16 -10.88 -6.72 -22.21
N GLU A 17 -9.82 -6.06 -21.75
CA GLU A 17 -9.15 -4.96 -22.47
C GLU A 17 -8.43 -5.47 -23.73
N ALA A 18 -7.76 -6.63 -23.63
CA ALA A 18 -7.15 -7.26 -24.79
C ALA A 18 -8.19 -7.67 -25.86
N VAL A 19 -9.39 -8.09 -25.44
CA VAL A 19 -10.49 -8.42 -26.36
C VAL A 19 -11.04 -7.17 -27.04
N ALA A 20 -11.36 -6.13 -26.26
CA ALA A 20 -11.88 -4.88 -26.79
C ALA A 20 -10.89 -4.18 -27.75
N CYS A 21 -9.59 -4.20 -27.45
CA CYS A 21 -8.54 -3.65 -28.32
C CYS A 21 -8.53 -4.32 -29.70
N VAL A 22 -8.65 -5.65 -29.73
CA VAL A 22 -8.58 -6.40 -30.98
C VAL A 22 -9.85 -6.24 -31.80
N GLU A 23 -11.02 -6.26 -31.17
CA GLU A 23 -12.32 -6.08 -31.82
C GLU A 23 -12.43 -4.72 -32.54
N GLN A 24 -11.78 -3.67 -32.02
CA GLN A 24 -11.74 -2.34 -32.66
C GLN A 24 -10.91 -2.29 -33.96
N VAL A 25 -9.96 -3.22 -34.14
CA VAL A 25 -9.01 -3.21 -35.26
C VAL A 25 -9.29 -4.35 -36.24
N LYS A 26 -9.84 -5.48 -35.78
CA LYS A 26 -10.18 -6.65 -36.60
C LYS A 26 -11.11 -7.62 -35.84
N GLU A 27 -12.15 -8.17 -36.47
CA GLU A 27 -12.92 -9.26 -35.87
C GLU A 27 -12.06 -10.53 -35.74
N VAL A 28 -11.70 -10.86 -34.50
CA VAL A 28 -10.89 -12.04 -34.16
C VAL A 28 -11.54 -12.77 -33.00
N LYS A 29 -11.64 -14.10 -33.10
CA LYS A 29 -12.23 -14.93 -32.05
C LYS A 29 -11.37 -14.88 -30.77
N GLU A 30 -12.02 -14.80 -29.61
CA GLU A 30 -11.40 -14.77 -28.26
C GLU A 30 -10.27 -15.81 -28.03
N PRO A 31 -10.37 -17.07 -28.52
CA PRO A 31 -9.30 -18.06 -28.38
C PRO A 31 -7.98 -17.64 -29.04
N SER A 32 -8.04 -16.89 -30.15
CA SER A 32 -6.86 -16.38 -30.86
C SER A 32 -6.21 -15.20 -30.16
N ILE A 33 -6.96 -14.45 -29.36
CA ILE A 33 -6.47 -13.33 -28.53
C ILE A 33 -5.70 -13.89 -27.33
N ARG A 34 -6.24 -14.92 -26.68
CA ARG A 34 -5.57 -15.63 -25.59
C ARG A 34 -4.26 -16.28 -26.05
N ALA A 35 -4.24 -16.90 -27.23
CA ALA A 35 -3.03 -17.50 -27.79
C ALA A 35 -1.88 -16.49 -27.93
N ARG A 36 -2.18 -15.25 -28.34
CA ARG A 36 -1.17 -14.18 -28.47
C ARG A 36 -0.69 -13.63 -27.13
N ILE A 37 -1.56 -13.52 -26.13
CA ILE A 37 -1.14 -13.16 -24.76
C ILE A 37 -0.16 -14.21 -24.22
N TYR A 38 -0.43 -15.50 -24.47
CA TYR A 38 0.48 -16.58 -24.08
C TYR A 38 1.81 -16.54 -24.83
N GLU A 39 1.81 -16.22 -26.12
CA GLU A 39 3.02 -16.01 -26.91
C GLU A 39 3.87 -14.83 -26.37
N GLY A 40 3.24 -13.76 -25.86
CA GLY A 40 3.93 -12.63 -25.21
C GLY A 40 4.57 -13.00 -23.86
N ILE A 41 3.93 -13.91 -23.12
CA ILE A 41 4.50 -14.49 -21.88
C ILE A 41 5.72 -15.36 -22.22
N GLU A 42 5.65 -16.20 -23.27
CA GLU A 42 6.79 -17.02 -23.73
C GLU A 42 7.98 -16.19 -24.20
N LYS A 43 7.73 -14.95 -24.66
CA LYS A 43 8.75 -14.00 -25.10
C LYS A 43 9.29 -13.09 -23.97
N GLY A 44 8.83 -13.26 -22.73
CA GLY A 44 9.30 -12.49 -21.57
C GLY A 44 8.77 -11.06 -21.46
N LEU A 45 7.75 -10.70 -22.25
CA LEU A 45 7.19 -9.36 -22.28
C LEU A 45 6.12 -9.14 -21.19
N PHE A 46 5.54 -10.22 -20.66
CA PHE A 46 4.53 -10.20 -19.60
C PHE A 46 4.71 -11.36 -18.61
N SER A 47 4.27 -11.19 -17.37
CA SER A 47 4.22 -12.27 -16.37
C SER A 47 2.79 -12.43 -15.84
N ARG A 48 2.19 -13.61 -16.02
CA ARG A 48 0.84 -13.91 -15.51
C ARG A 48 0.92 -14.48 -14.10
N ILE A 49 0.41 -13.74 -13.11
CA ILE A 49 0.42 -14.17 -11.69
C ILE A 49 -0.92 -14.80 -11.29
N ALA A 50 -2.05 -14.25 -11.73
CA ALA A 50 -3.39 -14.81 -11.48
C ALA A 50 -4.42 -14.35 -12.53
N LYS A 51 -5.69 -14.73 -12.38
CA LYS A 51 -6.79 -14.24 -13.24
C LYS A 51 -7.05 -12.76 -12.91
N GLY A 52 -6.68 -11.85 -13.81
CA GLY A 52 -6.91 -10.41 -13.65
C GLY A 52 -5.77 -9.64 -12.95
N VAL A 53 -4.58 -10.24 -12.81
CA VAL A 53 -3.43 -9.66 -12.10
C VAL A 53 -2.22 -9.58 -13.02
N TYR A 54 -1.55 -8.42 -13.01
CA TYR A 54 -0.43 -8.09 -13.88
C TYR A 54 0.59 -7.24 -13.10
N THR A 55 1.85 -7.24 -13.55
CA THR A 55 2.99 -6.65 -12.83
C THR A 55 3.62 -5.49 -13.58
N VAL A 56 4.01 -4.46 -12.83
CA VAL A 56 4.88 -3.37 -13.29
C VAL A 56 6.29 -3.64 -12.81
N THR A 57 7.23 -3.89 -13.72
CA THR A 57 8.66 -4.02 -13.37
C THR A 57 9.44 -2.79 -13.85
N LYS A 58 10.20 -2.19 -12.94
CA LYS A 58 11.18 -1.12 -13.18
C LYS A 58 12.57 -1.75 -13.13
N GLU A 59 13.38 -1.55 -14.16
CA GLU A 59 14.80 -1.90 -14.17
C GLU A 59 15.60 -0.64 -13.76
N GLN A 60 16.41 -0.74 -12.70
CA GLN A 60 17.29 0.34 -12.25
C GLN A 60 18.64 -0.29 -11.86
N ASP A 61 19.73 0.19 -12.47
CA ASP A 61 21.10 -0.28 -12.24
C ASP A 61 21.31 -1.81 -12.40
N GLY A 62 20.55 -2.43 -13.31
CA GLY A 62 20.60 -3.87 -13.60
C GLY A 62 19.79 -4.73 -12.62
N GLU A 63 19.03 -4.13 -11.71
CA GLU A 63 18.13 -4.83 -10.78
C GLU A 63 16.67 -4.41 -10.97
N GLU A 64 15.76 -5.38 -10.83
CA GLU A 64 14.31 -5.21 -11.03
C GLU A 64 13.57 -4.89 -9.73
N VAL A 65 12.71 -3.87 -9.76
CA VAL A 65 11.76 -3.51 -8.70
C VAL A 65 10.34 -3.63 -9.25
N THR A 66 9.46 -4.35 -8.56
CA THR A 66 8.13 -4.72 -9.02
C THR A 66 7.03 -4.12 -8.16
N CYS A 67 6.04 -3.48 -8.80
CA CYS A 67 4.75 -3.18 -8.18
C CYS A 67 3.66 -4.02 -8.86
N MET A 68 3.01 -4.89 -8.08
CA MET A 68 1.88 -5.71 -8.51
C MET A 68 0.57 -5.01 -8.14
N LEU A 69 -0.29 -4.78 -9.14
CA LEU A 69 -1.63 -4.26 -8.93
C LEU A 69 -2.65 -5.41 -8.99
N VAL A 70 -3.55 -5.46 -8.01
CA VAL A 70 -4.62 -6.46 -7.92
C VAL A 70 -5.96 -5.74 -7.83
N GLN A 71 -6.83 -5.92 -8.81
CA GLN A 71 -8.21 -5.48 -8.69
C GLN A 71 -8.98 -6.55 -7.90
N GLY A 72 -9.42 -6.22 -6.68
CA GLY A 72 -10.07 -7.21 -5.84
C GLY A 72 -10.33 -6.74 -4.40
N ASN A 73 -10.84 -7.66 -3.60
CA ASN A 73 -11.11 -7.39 -2.19
C ASN A 73 -9.82 -7.50 -1.37
N GLY A 74 -9.35 -6.38 -0.82
CA GLY A 74 -8.16 -6.31 0.04
C GLY A 74 -8.20 -7.13 1.33
N ARG A 75 -9.39 -7.61 1.73
CA ARG A 75 -9.57 -8.51 2.87
C ARG A 75 -9.25 -9.96 2.51
N ASP A 76 -9.30 -10.32 1.23
CA ASP A 76 -8.88 -11.65 0.76
C ASP A 76 -7.37 -11.65 0.48
N LEU A 77 -6.61 -12.25 1.41
CA LEU A 77 -5.17 -12.45 1.27
C LEU A 77 -4.83 -13.92 0.97
N SER A 78 -5.80 -14.76 0.59
CA SER A 78 -5.60 -16.21 0.46
C SER A 78 -4.60 -16.59 -0.64
N PHE A 79 -4.36 -15.67 -1.60
CA PHE A 79 -3.37 -15.84 -2.66
C PHE A 79 -1.92 -15.58 -2.20
N LEU A 80 -1.73 -14.98 -1.02
CA LEU A 80 -0.44 -14.73 -0.42
C LEU A 80 -0.03 -15.89 0.50
N LYS A 81 1.25 -16.27 0.44
CA LYS A 81 1.80 -17.31 1.31
C LYS A 81 2.02 -16.76 2.73
N ASP A 82 2.04 -17.66 3.68
CA ASP A 82 2.40 -17.34 5.06
C ASP A 82 3.82 -16.74 5.09
N ASN A 83 4.03 -15.72 5.92
CA ASN A 83 5.32 -15.07 6.10
C ASN A 83 5.98 -14.62 4.77
N SER A 84 5.22 -14.10 3.82
CA SER A 84 5.73 -13.63 2.53
C SER A 84 5.94 -12.12 2.46
N ILE A 85 5.38 -11.33 3.37
CA ILE A 85 5.35 -9.86 3.32
C ILE A 85 6.27 -9.26 4.39
N ASP A 86 7.09 -8.29 4.01
CA ASP A 86 8.06 -7.61 4.88
C ASP A 86 7.50 -6.35 5.57
N ALA A 87 6.45 -5.75 5.01
CA ALA A 87 5.65 -4.75 5.71
C ALA A 87 4.22 -4.70 5.16
N ILE A 88 3.25 -4.45 6.02
CA ILE A 88 1.89 -4.09 5.62
C ILE A 88 1.71 -2.63 6.02
N ILE A 89 1.39 -1.76 5.07
CA ILE A 89 1.12 -0.33 5.33
C ILE A 89 -0.23 -0.03 4.70
N THR A 90 -1.25 0.24 5.51
CA THR A 90 -2.61 0.30 4.99
C THR A 90 -3.52 1.26 5.74
N ASP A 91 -4.56 1.71 5.04
CA ASP A 91 -5.55 2.69 5.50
C ASP A 91 -6.94 2.24 5.02
N HIS A 92 -7.66 1.46 5.83
CA HIS A 92 -8.98 0.96 5.44
C HIS A 92 -10.05 2.05 5.44
N ALA A 93 -11.11 1.81 4.66
CA ALA A 93 -12.31 2.64 4.65
C ALA A 93 -13.11 2.48 5.95
N TYR A 94 -12.85 3.34 6.94
CA TYR A 94 -13.49 3.27 8.26
C TYR A 94 -15.01 3.48 8.20
N ASP A 95 -15.82 2.52 8.66
CA ASP A 95 -17.27 2.74 8.84
C ASP A 95 -17.56 3.58 10.10
N LEU A 96 -17.45 4.90 9.95
CA LEU A 96 -17.72 5.89 11.00
C LEU A 96 -18.89 6.81 10.62
N LYS A 97 -20.10 6.24 10.58
CA LYS A 97 -21.31 6.87 10.02
C LYS A 97 -21.62 8.28 10.52
N LYS A 98 -21.31 8.64 11.78
CA LYS A 98 -21.59 9.99 12.30
C LYS A 98 -20.42 10.94 12.01
N SER A 99 -19.18 10.46 12.02
CA SER A 99 -17.99 11.26 11.65
C SER A 99 -17.90 11.53 10.15
N LEU A 100 -18.52 10.68 9.33
CA LEU A 100 -18.55 10.81 7.87
C LEU A 100 -19.75 11.61 7.35
N LYS A 101 -20.61 12.17 8.23
CA LYS A 101 -21.74 13.03 7.84
C LYS A 101 -21.69 14.39 8.52
N GLY A 102 -21.84 15.47 7.73
CA GLY A 102 -21.89 16.84 8.21
C GLY A 102 -23.07 17.61 7.61
N GLY A 103 -24.20 17.65 8.31
CA GLY A 103 -25.45 18.17 7.74
C GLY A 103 -25.88 17.33 6.53
N ASN A 104 -26.06 17.95 5.37
CA ASN A 104 -26.37 17.25 4.11
C ASN A 104 -25.12 16.74 3.34
N ARG A 105 -23.92 16.89 3.90
CA ARG A 105 -22.67 16.48 3.22
C ARG A 105 -22.28 15.07 3.66
N ASP A 106 -22.02 14.22 2.68
CA ASP A 106 -21.37 12.92 2.87
C ASP A 106 -19.87 13.07 2.61
N PHE A 107 -19.04 12.59 3.53
CA PHE A 107 -17.58 12.66 3.46
C PHE A 107 -16.95 11.36 2.97
N ALA A 108 -17.72 10.30 2.74
CA ALA A 108 -17.26 9.07 2.09
C ALA A 108 -18.24 8.67 0.98
N ALA A 109 -17.74 8.55 -0.26
CA ALA A 109 -18.51 8.10 -1.42
C ALA A 109 -18.23 6.62 -1.77
N TYR A 110 -17.55 5.89 -0.89
CA TYR A 110 -17.08 4.52 -1.08
C TYR A 110 -17.57 3.61 0.05
N GLU A 111 -17.63 2.31 -0.20
CA GLU A 111 -18.03 1.33 0.82
C GLU A 111 -17.04 1.33 1.99
N CYS A 112 -17.58 1.57 3.17
CA CYS A 112 -16.83 1.55 4.42
C CYS A 112 -17.15 0.26 5.19
N PHE A 113 -16.21 -0.20 6.00
CA PHE A 113 -16.39 -1.38 6.83
C PHE A 113 -15.66 -1.26 8.16
N GLN A 114 -15.97 -2.17 9.07
CA GLN A 114 -15.19 -2.41 10.28
C GLN A 114 -14.44 -3.72 10.13
N TYR A 115 -13.20 -3.74 10.60
CA TYR A 115 -12.45 -4.98 10.69
C TYR A 115 -13.11 -5.99 11.62
N THR A 116 -12.86 -7.25 11.30
CA THR A 116 -13.14 -8.44 12.08
C THR A 116 -11.82 -9.07 12.55
N GLN A 117 -11.89 -10.07 13.43
CA GLN A 117 -10.69 -10.78 13.89
C GLN A 117 -9.90 -11.40 12.73
N GLU A 118 -10.61 -12.00 11.76
CA GLU A 118 -10.03 -12.66 10.59
C GLU A 118 -9.12 -11.72 9.78
N ASP A 119 -9.46 -10.43 9.69
CA ASP A 119 -8.62 -9.45 8.97
C ASP A 119 -7.23 -9.30 9.61
N PHE A 120 -7.15 -9.35 10.95
CA PHE A 120 -5.88 -9.29 11.66
C PHE A 120 -5.17 -10.64 11.69
N ASP A 121 -5.90 -11.74 11.71
CA ASP A 121 -5.34 -13.09 11.60
C ASP A 121 -4.64 -13.28 10.23
N GLU A 122 -5.26 -12.85 9.14
CA GLU A 122 -4.68 -12.89 7.80
C GLU A 122 -3.47 -11.96 7.65
N LYS A 123 -3.54 -10.74 8.20
CA LYS A 123 -2.37 -9.83 8.30
C LYS A 123 -1.22 -10.49 9.05
N TYR A 124 -1.50 -11.10 10.20
CA TYR A 124 -0.50 -11.84 10.97
C TYR A 124 0.07 -13.01 10.16
N ARG A 125 -0.78 -13.78 9.47
CA ARG A 125 -0.37 -14.94 8.67
C ARG A 125 0.65 -14.56 7.60
N VAL A 126 0.36 -13.54 6.78
CA VAL A 126 1.21 -13.15 5.65
C VAL A 126 2.46 -12.35 6.07
N LEU A 127 2.40 -11.63 7.19
CA LEU A 127 3.53 -10.83 7.69
C LEU A 127 4.67 -11.72 8.18
N LYS A 128 5.91 -11.39 7.80
CA LYS A 128 7.13 -12.07 8.28
C LYS A 128 7.39 -11.78 9.76
N LYS A 129 8.05 -12.71 10.46
CA LYS A 129 8.46 -12.52 11.85
C LYS A 129 9.38 -11.30 11.99
N GLY A 130 9.14 -10.49 13.02
CA GLY A 130 9.88 -9.28 13.34
C GLY A 130 9.58 -8.08 12.41
N CYS A 131 8.75 -8.27 11.39
CA CYS A 131 8.33 -7.22 10.46
C CYS A 131 7.12 -6.44 10.97
N PHE A 132 6.79 -5.35 10.29
CA PHE A 132 5.85 -4.35 10.77
C PHE A 132 4.51 -4.38 10.03
N LEU A 133 3.42 -4.26 10.81
CA LEU A 133 2.13 -3.80 10.33
C LEU A 133 1.99 -2.33 10.74
N VAL A 134 1.66 -1.47 9.79
CA VAL A 134 1.44 -0.04 9.97
C VAL A 134 0.01 0.28 9.55
N GLU A 135 -0.82 0.62 10.54
CA GLU A 135 -2.22 0.98 10.36
C GLU A 135 -2.36 2.50 10.49
N PHE A 136 -2.90 3.14 9.47
CA PHE A 136 -3.49 4.45 9.67
C PHE A 136 -4.77 4.30 10.51
N MET A 137 -5.04 5.32 11.33
CA MET A 137 -6.24 5.41 12.16
C MET A 137 -6.71 6.87 12.22
N PRO A 138 -8.03 7.14 12.22
CA PRO A 138 -8.53 8.48 12.44
C PRO A 138 -8.17 8.97 13.84
N GLU A 139 -8.04 10.29 14.01
CA GLU A 139 -7.92 10.86 15.35
C GLU A 139 -9.07 10.40 16.26
N GLU A 140 -8.69 9.88 17.43
CA GLU A 140 -9.60 9.35 18.43
C GLU A 140 -10.58 10.42 18.92
N ASN A 141 -11.84 10.03 19.04
CA ASN A 141 -12.92 10.85 19.57
C ASN A 141 -14.02 9.96 20.17
N GLY A 142 -15.03 10.58 20.79
CA GLY A 142 -16.10 9.87 21.50
C GLY A 142 -16.95 8.92 20.65
N GLU A 143 -16.89 8.96 19.32
CA GLU A 143 -17.56 7.99 18.45
C GLU A 143 -16.68 6.77 18.13
N ASN A 144 -15.38 6.98 17.85
CA ASN A 144 -14.53 5.94 17.28
C ASN A 144 -13.59 5.26 18.30
N TYR A 145 -13.49 5.77 19.54
CA TYR A 145 -12.52 5.26 20.52
C TYR A 145 -12.68 3.76 20.82
N GLU A 146 -13.92 3.25 20.92
CA GLU A 146 -14.19 1.82 21.13
C GLU A 146 -13.71 0.98 19.94
N TYR A 147 -13.96 1.45 18.72
CA TYR A 147 -13.50 0.77 17.51
C TYR A 147 -11.96 0.77 17.42
N LEU A 148 -11.31 1.90 17.70
CA LEU A 148 -9.85 1.99 17.73
C LEU A 148 -9.23 1.07 18.80
N TYR A 149 -9.90 0.93 19.95
CA TYR A 149 -9.50 -0.04 20.97
C TYR A 149 -9.69 -1.49 20.49
N GLN A 150 -10.82 -1.78 19.84
CA GLN A 150 -11.12 -3.09 19.30
C GLN A 150 -10.12 -3.49 18.20
N MET A 151 -9.69 -2.58 17.33
CA MET A 151 -8.61 -2.84 16.36
C MET A 151 -7.31 -3.27 17.04
N LYS A 152 -6.89 -2.55 18.10
CA LYS A 152 -5.68 -2.89 18.87
C LYS A 152 -5.82 -4.25 19.58
N LYS A 153 -7.03 -4.57 20.05
CA LYS A 153 -7.35 -5.87 20.65
C LYS A 153 -7.29 -6.99 19.62
N MET A 154 -7.88 -6.82 18.43
CA MET A 154 -7.84 -7.82 17.36
C MET A 154 -6.41 -8.09 16.89
N ALA A 155 -5.60 -7.03 16.74
CA ALA A 155 -4.18 -7.17 16.44
C ALA A 155 -3.43 -7.99 17.52
N LYS A 156 -3.69 -7.70 18.80
CA LYS A 156 -3.11 -8.45 19.92
C LYS A 156 -3.56 -9.91 19.93
N GLU A 157 -4.83 -10.17 19.68
CA GLU A 157 -5.41 -11.53 19.65
C GLU A 157 -4.85 -12.37 18.48
N ALA A 158 -4.56 -11.73 17.34
CA ALA A 158 -3.85 -12.35 16.22
C ALA A 158 -2.37 -12.66 16.53
N GLY A 159 -1.81 -12.10 17.60
CA GLY A 159 -0.42 -12.29 18.02
C GLY A 159 0.54 -11.16 17.61
N LEU A 160 0.03 -10.02 17.15
CA LEU A 160 0.84 -8.83 16.90
C LEU A 160 1.14 -8.08 18.20
N GLU A 161 2.35 -7.55 18.32
CA GLU A 161 2.79 -6.72 19.44
C GLU A 161 2.58 -5.24 19.09
N TYR A 162 1.97 -4.46 20.00
CA TYR A 162 1.84 -3.02 19.81
C TYR A 162 3.19 -2.34 20.03
N TYR A 163 3.80 -1.83 18.95
CA TYR A 163 5.15 -1.25 18.98
C TYR A 163 5.13 0.22 19.40
N ALA A 164 4.36 1.04 18.69
CA ALA A 164 4.24 2.48 18.95
C ALA A 164 3.04 3.09 18.24
N LYS A 165 2.75 4.35 18.53
CA LYS A 165 1.98 5.23 17.63
C LYS A 165 2.68 6.56 17.42
N VAL A 166 2.50 7.11 16.23
CA VAL A 166 2.99 8.43 15.84
C VAL A 166 1.85 9.21 15.18
N ALA A 167 1.72 10.50 15.48
CA ALA A 167 0.75 11.34 14.79
C ALA A 167 1.25 11.73 13.40
N TRP A 168 0.38 11.67 12.40
CA TRP A 168 0.56 12.40 11.15
C TRP A 168 -0.20 13.72 11.24
N LYS A 169 0.53 14.84 11.25
CA LYS A 169 -0.02 16.19 11.17
C LYS A 169 -0.14 16.61 9.70
N LYS A 170 -1.35 16.99 9.31
CA LYS A 170 -1.72 17.34 7.93
C LYS A 170 -1.35 18.80 7.59
N GLY A 171 -0.11 19.18 7.87
CA GLY A 171 0.40 20.53 7.68
C GLY A 171 -0.33 21.58 8.55
N ASN A 172 -0.63 22.73 7.95
CA ASN A 172 -1.16 23.90 8.67
C ASN A 172 -2.69 23.97 8.71
N PHE A 173 -3.40 23.09 8.01
CA PHE A 173 -4.86 23.08 8.02
C PHE A 173 -5.38 22.60 9.38
N VAL A 174 -6.22 23.39 10.04
CA VAL A 174 -6.84 23.05 11.33
C VAL A 174 -8.36 23.11 11.19
N ALA A 175 -9.03 21.97 11.37
CA ALA A 175 -10.48 21.88 11.42
C ALA A 175 -10.99 22.02 12.86
N ASN A 176 -12.14 22.67 13.04
CA ASN A 176 -12.85 22.68 14.32
C ASN A 176 -13.89 21.55 14.34
N THR A 177 -13.83 20.67 15.34
CA THR A 177 -14.76 19.52 15.50
C THR A 177 -15.98 19.84 16.37
N GLY A 178 -16.11 21.08 16.85
CA GLY A 178 -17.04 21.47 17.91
C GLY A 178 -16.59 21.07 19.32
N ARG A 179 -15.48 20.34 19.45
CA ARG A 179 -14.90 19.90 20.73
C ARG A 179 -13.45 20.34 20.90
N LYS A 180 -12.65 20.16 19.85
CA LYS A 180 -11.23 20.55 19.75
C LYS A 180 -10.85 20.87 18.30
N SER A 181 -9.71 21.53 18.13
CA SER A 181 -9.01 21.58 16.86
C SER A 181 -8.52 20.18 16.46
N LYS A 182 -8.63 19.85 15.17
CA LYS A 182 -8.19 18.59 14.58
C LYS A 182 -7.38 18.88 13.33
N ASN A 183 -6.18 18.33 13.28
CA ASN A 183 -5.31 18.35 12.11
C ASN A 183 -4.43 17.10 12.00
N THR A 184 -4.76 16.05 12.76
CA THR A 184 -3.95 14.82 12.81
C THR A 184 -4.75 13.57 12.43
N GLU A 185 -4.00 12.55 12.00
CA GLU A 185 -4.36 11.12 12.02
C GLU A 185 -3.33 10.37 12.87
N GLU A 186 -3.70 9.21 13.41
CA GLU A 186 -2.77 8.33 14.11
C GLU A 186 -2.18 7.29 13.14
N ILE A 187 -0.91 6.96 13.32
CA ILE A 187 -0.24 5.84 12.65
C ILE A 187 0.18 4.87 13.73
N ALA A 188 -0.46 3.70 13.78
CA ALA A 188 -0.16 2.65 14.73
C ALA A 188 0.81 1.63 14.10
N PHE A 189 1.90 1.36 14.80
CA PHE A 189 2.91 0.39 14.42
C PHE A 189 2.75 -0.85 15.30
N PHE A 190 2.70 -2.01 14.64
CA PHE A 190 2.68 -3.32 15.28
C PHE A 190 3.81 -4.18 14.71
N THR A 191 4.25 -5.19 15.46
CA THR A 191 5.25 -6.16 14.98
C THR A 191 4.80 -7.60 15.17
N LYS A 192 5.20 -8.49 14.26
CA LYS A 192 5.02 -9.93 14.45
C LYS A 192 6.09 -10.50 15.38
N GLY A 193 5.81 -10.47 16.68
CA GLY A 193 6.80 -10.75 17.73
C GLY A 193 7.85 -9.64 17.83
N LYS A 194 9.01 -9.97 18.42
CA LYS A 194 10.13 -9.04 18.58
C LYS A 194 10.56 -8.41 17.25
N ALA A 195 10.56 -7.08 17.18
CA ALA A 195 11.00 -6.30 16.03
C ALA A 195 12.39 -6.74 15.52
N ARG A 196 12.51 -6.87 14.20
CA ARG A 196 13.79 -7.15 13.51
C ARG A 196 14.84 -6.07 13.79
N ASN A 197 16.09 -6.36 13.44
CA ASN A 197 17.20 -5.46 13.72
C ASN A 197 17.42 -4.47 12.57
N LEU A 198 16.65 -3.38 12.50
CA LEU A 198 16.88 -2.30 11.51
C LEU A 198 17.61 -1.08 12.10
N ARG A 199 17.70 -0.98 13.43
CA ARG A 199 18.29 0.19 14.09
C ARG A 199 19.81 0.06 14.11
N PRO A 200 20.59 1.02 13.59
CA PRO A 200 22.04 1.00 13.71
C PRO A 200 22.50 1.02 15.18
N ASP A 201 23.46 0.17 15.53
CA ASP A 201 24.08 0.11 16.85
C ASP A 201 25.38 0.91 16.85
N ALA A 202 25.23 2.24 16.89
CA ALA A 202 26.34 3.19 16.85
C ALA A 202 27.37 2.98 17.98
N LYS A 203 27.01 2.28 19.06
CA LYS A 203 27.95 1.93 20.13
C LYS A 203 28.85 0.78 19.70
N LYS A 204 28.30 -0.26 19.08
CA LYS A 204 29.08 -1.37 18.52
C LYS A 204 29.88 -0.97 17.30
N ASP A 205 29.31 -0.16 16.40
CA ASP A 205 30.02 0.34 15.22
C ASP A 205 31.30 1.12 15.61
N LYS A 206 31.25 1.84 16.74
CA LYS A 206 32.43 2.53 17.32
C LYS A 206 33.43 1.57 17.95
N ALA A 207 32.98 0.44 18.49
CA ALA A 207 33.83 -0.57 19.10
C ALA A 207 34.49 -1.49 18.06
N GLU A 208 33.85 -1.68 16.91
CA GLU A 208 34.30 -2.53 15.80
C GLU A 208 34.29 -1.72 14.48
N PRO A 209 35.24 -0.79 14.28
CA PRO A 209 35.27 0.05 13.09
C PRO A 209 35.33 -0.77 11.80
N GLY A 210 34.42 -0.49 10.86
CA GLY A 210 34.30 -1.19 9.58
C GLY A 210 33.23 -2.28 9.53
N ILE A 211 32.59 -2.60 10.67
CA ILE A 211 31.43 -3.50 10.74
C ILE A 211 30.20 -2.68 11.11
N SER A 212 29.12 -2.83 10.33
CA SER A 212 27.82 -2.25 10.68
C SER A 212 27.02 -3.24 11.51
N HIS A 213 26.64 -2.82 12.71
CA HIS A 213 25.82 -3.61 13.62
C HIS A 213 24.41 -3.02 13.70
N TYR A 214 23.43 -3.90 13.87
CA TYR A 214 22.04 -3.51 14.01
C TYR A 214 21.41 -4.15 15.25
N MET A 215 20.51 -3.41 15.88
CA MET A 215 19.74 -3.82 17.04
C MET A 215 18.23 -3.76 16.76
N SER A 216 17.47 -4.45 17.59
CA SER A 216 16.01 -4.60 17.45
C SER A 216 15.29 -3.24 17.43
N GLY A 217 14.37 -3.09 16.48
CA GLY A 217 13.54 -1.89 16.29
C GLY A 217 13.53 -1.42 14.84
N ALA A 218 12.70 -0.40 14.56
CA ALA A 218 12.67 0.31 13.29
C ALA A 218 14.02 1.00 12.99
N ARG A 219 14.25 1.38 11.72
CA ARG A 219 15.46 2.11 11.30
C ARG A 219 15.48 3.51 11.92
N GLY A 220 16.09 3.61 13.10
CA GLY A 220 16.15 4.85 13.86
C GLY A 220 14.95 5.04 14.80
N MET A 221 14.86 6.23 15.39
CA MET A 221 13.74 6.59 16.25
C MET A 221 12.58 7.08 15.39
N LEU A 222 11.40 6.49 15.56
CA LEU A 222 10.18 7.06 15.01
C LEU A 222 10.05 8.52 15.49
N PRO A 223 9.65 9.45 14.61
CA PRO A 223 9.55 10.85 14.98
C PRO A 223 8.43 11.07 16.00
N THR A 224 8.45 12.21 16.67
CA THR A 224 7.32 12.62 17.53
C THR A 224 6.06 12.88 16.71
N VAL A 225 6.23 13.36 15.47
CA VAL A 225 5.16 13.65 14.51
C VAL A 225 5.71 13.54 13.10
N PHE A 226 4.91 13.01 12.19
CA PHE A 226 5.11 13.21 10.75
C PHE A 226 4.38 14.50 10.36
N ASP A 227 5.07 15.59 10.03
CA ASP A 227 4.45 16.85 9.63
C ASP A 227 4.55 17.01 8.11
N ILE A 228 3.55 16.50 7.40
CA ILE A 228 3.53 16.43 5.93
C ILE A 228 2.13 16.83 5.44
N GLU A 229 2.08 17.78 4.52
CA GLU A 229 0.81 18.26 3.97
C GLU A 229 0.17 17.21 3.03
N PRO A 230 -1.15 16.96 3.12
CA PRO A 230 -1.85 16.11 2.17
C PRO A 230 -1.80 16.69 0.75
N PRO A 231 -1.90 15.85 -0.30
CA PRO A 231 -2.04 16.34 -1.66
C PRO A 231 -3.23 17.30 -1.79
N GLY A 232 -3.04 18.35 -2.60
CA GLY A 232 -4.07 19.34 -2.86
C GLY A 232 -5.36 18.72 -3.43
N LYS A 233 -6.51 19.36 -3.19
CA LYS A 233 -7.81 18.84 -3.62
C LYS A 233 -7.92 18.58 -5.12
N ASN A 234 -7.22 19.38 -5.92
CA ASN A 234 -7.25 19.30 -7.39
C ASN A 234 -6.23 18.30 -7.96
N SER A 235 -5.27 17.84 -7.15
CA SER A 235 -4.19 16.96 -7.58
C SER A 235 -4.32 15.53 -7.04
N ARG A 236 -5.25 15.28 -6.11
CA ARG A 236 -5.47 13.97 -5.51
C ARG A 236 -6.41 13.10 -6.34
N ILE A 237 -6.09 11.81 -6.40
CA ILE A 237 -6.92 10.77 -7.04
C ILE A 237 -8.03 10.34 -6.08
N HIS A 238 -7.70 10.21 -4.80
CA HIS A 238 -8.62 9.77 -3.74
C HIS A 238 -8.78 10.85 -2.65
N GLN A 239 -9.96 10.95 -2.03
CA GLN A 239 -10.20 11.95 -0.98
C GLN A 239 -9.31 11.76 0.26
N ALA A 240 -9.03 10.51 0.62
CA ALA A 240 -8.20 10.10 1.75
C ALA A 240 -6.73 9.81 1.37
N GLU A 241 -6.32 10.21 0.16
CA GLU A 241 -4.97 9.95 -0.35
C GLU A 241 -3.88 10.42 0.61
N LYS A 242 -2.96 9.49 0.93
CA LYS A 242 -1.78 9.76 1.74
C LYS A 242 -0.67 10.37 0.87
N PRO A 243 0.11 11.33 1.37
CA PRO A 243 1.26 11.87 0.64
C PRO A 243 2.28 10.77 0.36
N VAL A 244 2.82 10.73 -0.86
CA VAL A 244 3.93 9.83 -1.22
C VAL A 244 5.08 10.00 -0.24
N GLN A 245 5.48 11.24 0.03
CA GLN A 245 6.58 11.55 0.96
C GLN A 245 6.38 10.95 2.36
N LEU A 246 5.14 10.91 2.87
CA LEU A 246 4.83 10.29 4.16
C LEU A 246 5.10 8.79 4.10
N LEU A 247 4.63 8.14 3.04
CA LEU A 247 4.82 6.70 2.84
C LEU A 247 6.29 6.36 2.61
N GLN A 248 7.05 7.19 1.88
CA GLN A 248 8.51 7.03 1.73
C GLN A 248 9.22 7.08 3.09
N GLN A 249 8.84 8.01 3.98
CA GLN A 249 9.42 8.05 5.33
C GLN A 249 9.09 6.80 6.14
N ILE A 250 7.83 6.35 6.12
CA ILE A 250 7.41 5.13 6.81
C ILE A 250 8.17 3.91 6.27
N LEU A 251 8.26 3.75 4.94
CA LEU A 251 9.03 2.70 4.29
C LEU A 251 10.49 2.70 4.75
N GLY A 252 11.12 3.88 4.83
CA GLY A 252 12.48 4.05 5.31
C GLY A 252 12.69 3.57 6.76
N PHE A 253 11.66 3.64 7.60
CA PHE A 253 11.71 3.14 8.99
C PHE A 253 11.51 1.61 9.09
N VAL A 254 10.66 1.02 8.25
CA VAL A 254 10.14 -0.33 8.50
C VAL A 254 10.56 -1.37 7.47
N THR A 255 11.27 -0.99 6.40
CA THR A 255 11.69 -1.88 5.30
C THR A 255 13.15 -1.66 4.85
N GLU A 256 13.75 -2.69 4.26
CA GLU A 256 14.95 -2.62 3.42
C GLU A 256 14.57 -2.47 1.94
N GLU A 257 15.56 -2.15 1.10
CA GLU A 257 15.38 -2.22 -0.36
C GLU A 257 15.03 -3.65 -0.80
N LYS A 258 14.29 -3.75 -1.90
CA LYS A 258 13.78 -4.98 -2.52
C LYS A 258 12.82 -5.81 -1.66
N GLU A 259 12.48 -5.35 -0.47
CA GLU A 259 11.47 -6.00 0.37
C GLU A 259 10.06 -5.80 -0.16
N TRP A 260 9.16 -6.74 0.15
CA TRP A 260 7.78 -6.75 -0.31
C TRP A 260 6.86 -6.05 0.67
N VAL A 261 6.15 -5.04 0.19
CA VAL A 261 5.20 -4.24 0.97
C VAL A 261 3.78 -4.47 0.46
N LEU A 262 2.83 -4.67 1.37
CA LEU A 262 1.41 -4.83 1.03
C LEU A 262 0.61 -3.59 1.40
N ASP A 263 -0.15 -3.09 0.43
CA ASP A 263 -1.31 -2.21 0.65
C ASP A 263 -2.59 -2.98 0.32
N GLN A 264 -3.42 -3.22 1.33
CA GLN A 264 -4.70 -3.91 1.14
C GLN A 264 -5.80 -2.99 0.59
N PHE A 265 -5.66 -1.67 0.77
CA PHE A 265 -6.70 -0.70 0.43
C PHE A 265 -6.03 0.47 -0.31
N ALA A 266 -5.48 0.15 -1.49
CA ALA A 266 -4.51 0.99 -2.17
C ALA A 266 -5.07 2.36 -2.55
N GLY A 267 -6.38 2.50 -2.78
CA GLY A 267 -7.04 3.74 -3.12
C GLY A 267 -6.38 4.41 -4.31
N SER A 268 -5.58 5.45 -4.03
CA SER A 268 -4.83 6.20 -5.03
C SER A 268 -3.50 5.56 -5.45
N PHE A 269 -3.12 4.38 -4.95
CA PHE A 269 -1.84 3.70 -5.20
C PHE A 269 -0.60 4.49 -4.77
N SER A 270 -0.77 5.43 -3.82
CA SER A 270 0.33 6.24 -3.29
C SER A 270 1.44 5.41 -2.63
N LEU A 271 1.12 4.25 -2.02
CA LEU A 271 2.13 3.34 -1.48
C LEU A 271 2.94 2.67 -2.59
N GLY A 272 2.29 2.25 -3.69
CA GLY A 272 2.97 1.66 -4.84
C GLY A 272 3.98 2.63 -5.45
N GLU A 273 3.60 3.91 -5.63
CA GLU A 273 4.52 4.96 -6.10
C GLU A 273 5.67 5.15 -5.10
N ALA A 274 5.38 5.26 -3.80
CA ALA A 274 6.39 5.41 -2.77
C ALA A 274 7.37 4.22 -2.75
N ALA A 275 6.89 3.00 -2.95
CA ALA A 275 7.71 1.80 -2.99
C ALA A 275 8.64 1.81 -4.21
N LEU A 276 8.13 2.09 -5.42
CA LEU A 276 8.93 2.19 -6.64
C LEU A 276 10.03 3.25 -6.56
N LEU A 277 9.73 4.39 -5.93
CA LEU A 277 10.69 5.49 -5.72
C LEU A 277 11.74 5.17 -4.63
N ASN A 278 11.48 4.19 -3.76
CA ASN A 278 12.42 3.74 -2.74
C ASN A 278 12.96 2.34 -3.03
N GLU A 279 12.82 1.82 -4.25
CA GLU A 279 13.32 0.49 -4.59
C GLU A 279 12.76 -0.66 -3.73
N ARG A 280 11.50 -0.55 -3.30
CA ARG A 280 10.76 -1.63 -2.63
C ARG A 280 9.80 -2.28 -3.61
N ASN A 281 9.61 -3.58 -3.45
CA ASN A 281 8.53 -4.28 -4.15
C ASN A 281 7.20 -3.99 -3.45
N ALA A 282 6.10 -3.92 -4.19
CA ALA A 282 4.79 -3.64 -3.61
C ALA A 282 3.68 -4.52 -4.21
N ILE A 283 2.70 -4.83 -3.37
CA ILE A 283 1.41 -5.42 -3.75
C ILE A 283 0.35 -4.42 -3.33
N CYS A 284 -0.41 -3.89 -4.30
CA CYS A 284 -1.46 -2.92 -4.05
C CYS A 284 -2.80 -3.48 -4.51
N ILE A 285 -3.74 -3.64 -3.57
CA ILE A 285 -5.07 -4.19 -3.83
C ILE A 285 -6.10 -3.06 -3.79
N GLU A 286 -6.95 -2.95 -4.80
CA GLU A 286 -8.04 -1.98 -4.85
C GLU A 286 -9.31 -2.64 -5.40
N ILE A 287 -10.43 -2.43 -4.72
CA ILE A 287 -11.71 -3.05 -5.07
C ILE A 287 -12.48 -2.22 -6.10
N ASN A 288 -12.32 -0.89 -6.07
CA ASN A 288 -13.01 0.02 -6.95
C ASN A 288 -12.29 0.12 -8.30
N GLU A 289 -12.99 -0.23 -9.38
CA GLU A 289 -12.45 -0.20 -10.74
C GLU A 289 -11.94 1.19 -11.16
N GLU A 290 -12.64 2.27 -10.82
CA GLU A 290 -12.23 3.63 -11.18
C GLU A 290 -10.92 4.04 -10.50
N TYR A 291 -10.77 3.75 -9.20
CA TYR A 291 -9.53 4.02 -8.48
C TYR A 291 -8.39 3.09 -8.90
N PHE A 292 -8.71 1.84 -9.24
CA PHE A 292 -7.76 0.91 -9.83
C PHE A 292 -7.18 1.45 -11.15
N GLU A 293 -8.01 1.90 -12.08
CA GLU A 293 -7.57 2.48 -13.36
C GLU A 293 -6.68 3.72 -13.16
N LYS A 294 -7.10 4.66 -12.31
CA LYS A 294 -6.28 5.85 -11.97
C LYS A 294 -4.97 5.47 -11.28
N GLY A 295 -4.97 4.40 -10.50
CA GLY A 295 -3.79 3.80 -9.89
C GLY A 295 -2.77 3.32 -10.92
N LYS A 296 -3.21 2.66 -11.99
CA LYS A 296 -2.33 2.25 -13.11
C LYS A 296 -1.64 3.46 -13.72
N GLU A 297 -2.40 4.51 -14.05
CA GLU A 297 -1.85 5.74 -14.67
C GLU A 297 -0.79 6.41 -13.79
N ARG A 298 -1.01 6.38 -12.46
CA ARG A 298 -0.05 6.89 -11.48
C ARG A 298 1.26 6.11 -11.49
N LEU A 299 1.20 4.78 -11.47
CA LEU A 299 2.41 3.94 -11.44
C LEU A 299 3.19 4.02 -12.75
N LEU A 300 2.49 4.09 -13.90
CA LEU A 300 3.05 4.39 -15.23
C LEU A 300 3.86 5.68 -15.22
N SER A 301 3.27 6.72 -14.61
CA SER A 301 3.91 8.01 -14.48
C SER A 301 5.12 7.97 -13.53
N ALA A 302 5.05 7.23 -12.43
CA ALA A 302 6.15 7.09 -11.48
C ALA A 302 7.36 6.36 -12.09
N LYS A 303 7.10 5.33 -12.92
CA LYS A 303 8.13 4.59 -13.66
C LYS A 303 8.88 5.49 -14.63
N SER A 304 8.18 6.36 -15.37
CA SER A 304 8.79 7.25 -16.36
C SER A 304 9.63 8.38 -15.73
N ARG A 305 9.25 8.89 -14.56
CA ARG A 305 9.97 9.95 -13.83
C ARG A 305 11.31 9.51 -13.22
N SER A 306 11.55 8.21 -13.15
CA SER A 306 12.77 7.64 -12.56
C SER A 306 13.85 7.29 -13.59
N ARG A 307 13.61 7.57 -14.88
CA ARG A 307 14.61 7.48 -15.97
C ARG A 307 15.29 8.83 -16.14
#